data_AF-A0A0B2VIR6-F1
#
_entry.id   AF-A0A0B2VIR6-F1
#
_cell.length_a   1.000
_cell.length_b   1.000
_cell.length_c   1.000
_cell.angle_alpha   90.00
_cell.angle_beta   90.00
_cell.angle_gamma   90.00
#
_symmetry.space_group_name_H-M   'P 1'
#
loop_
_entity.id
_entity.type
_entity.pdbx_description
1 polymer ?
#
loop_
_entity_poly.entity_id
_entity_poly.type
_entity_poly.pdbx_seq_one_letter_code
_entity_poly.pdbx_strand_id
1 'polypeptide(L)'
;VTTFISVGGANYGVENCPSKKRLCNLLSSLNCRSKLVKELIEQKNRFEGERTFAIHSVDDHTIGRRCCGVRCANLNNATGLIIHRCVCHQSL
;
A
#
# COMPACT_ATOMS: atom_id res chain seq x y z
N VAL A 1 15.32 6.25 -10.18
CA VAL A 1 14.09 5.73 -10.81
C VAL A 1 13.25 6.91 -11.26
N THR A 2 12.95 7.03 -12.56
CA THR A 2 12.15 8.16 -13.07
C THR A 2 10.68 8.03 -12.67
N THR A 3 10.09 6.84 -12.84
CA THR A 3 8.70 6.58 -12.47
C THR A 3 8.62 5.30 -11.65
N PHE A 4 7.96 5.38 -10.51
CA PHE A 4 7.60 4.24 -9.69
C PHE A 4 6.08 4.09 -9.65
N ILE A 5 5.60 2.86 -9.79
CA ILE A 5 4.16 2.54 -9.80
C ILE A 5 3.94 1.38 -8.83
N SER A 6 3.13 1.63 -7.80
CA SER A 6 2.65 0.62 -6.87
C SER A 6 1.26 0.15 -7.33
N VAL A 7 1.14 -1.11 -7.76
CA VAL A 7 -0.14 -1.71 -8.17
C VAL A 7 -0.54 -2.74 -7.14
N GLY A 8 -1.67 -2.53 -6.44
CA GLY A 8 -2.06 -3.40 -5.33
C GLY A 8 -0.95 -3.52 -4.28
N GLY A 9 -0.32 -2.40 -3.91
CA GLY A 9 0.75 -2.41 -2.91
C GLY A 9 0.21 -2.40 -1.48
N ALA A 10 0.78 -3.20 -0.59
CA ALA A 10 0.54 -3.14 0.86
C ALA A 10 1.36 -2.02 1.52
N ASN A 11 1.27 -0.79 0.99
CA ASN A 11 2.15 0.34 1.34
C ASN A 11 1.98 0.80 2.80
N TYR A 12 0.79 0.65 3.37
CA TYR A 12 0.50 0.84 4.79
C TYR A 12 0.22 -0.49 5.52
N GLY A 13 0.60 -1.62 4.92
CA GLY A 13 0.29 -2.97 5.38
C GLY A 13 -1.00 -3.55 4.78
N VAL A 14 -1.50 -4.62 5.40
CA VAL A 14 -2.76 -5.28 5.03
C VAL A 14 -3.75 -5.23 6.20
N GLU A 15 -5.04 -5.05 5.89
CA GLU A 15 -6.10 -4.77 6.87
C GLU A 15 -6.23 -5.92 7.88
N ASN A 16 -6.27 -7.16 7.37
CA ASN A 16 -6.41 -8.36 8.18
C ASN A 16 -5.08 -9.09 8.35
N CYS A 17 -4.20 -8.53 9.20
CA CYS A 17 -2.90 -9.11 9.52
C CYS A 17 -2.80 -9.64 10.97
N PRO A 18 -3.39 -10.80 11.31
CA PRO A 18 -3.36 -11.34 12.67
C PRO A 18 -1.96 -11.82 13.06
N SER A 19 -1.57 -11.59 14.33
CA SER A 19 -0.25 -11.93 14.88
C SER A 19 0.13 -13.42 14.77
N LYS A 20 -0.86 -14.31 14.65
CA LYS A 20 -0.66 -15.76 14.44
C LYS A 20 -0.07 -16.09 13.05
N LYS A 21 -0.25 -15.22 12.04
CA LYS A 21 0.35 -15.41 10.72
C LYS A 21 1.81 -14.99 10.77
N ARG A 22 2.71 -15.89 10.33
CA ARG A 22 4.16 -15.66 10.33
C ARG A 22 4.58 -14.34 9.67
N LEU A 23 3.90 -13.94 8.59
CA LEU A 23 4.20 -12.72 7.85
C LEU A 23 3.56 -11.45 8.46
N CYS A 24 2.79 -11.55 9.54
CA CYS A 24 2.12 -10.41 10.20
C CYS A 24 2.86 -9.92 11.45
N ASN A 25 4.16 -10.17 11.52
CA ASN A 25 5.01 -9.73 12.60
C ASN A 25 5.44 -8.25 12.43
N LEU A 26 6.10 -7.68 13.44
CA LEU A 26 6.55 -6.27 13.47
C LEU A 26 7.79 -5.97 12.60
N LEU A 27 8.34 -6.97 11.92
CA LEU A 27 9.45 -6.81 10.96
C LEU A 27 8.95 -6.80 9.51
N SER A 28 7.76 -7.33 9.26
CA SER A 28 7.15 -7.43 7.93
C SER A 28 6.41 -6.16 7.54
N SER A 29 6.46 -5.81 6.25
CA SER A 29 5.67 -4.70 5.68
C SER A 29 4.17 -4.95 5.73
N LEU A 30 3.71 -6.18 5.96
CA LEU A 30 2.27 -6.48 6.02
C LEU A 30 1.61 -5.97 7.30
N ASN A 31 2.36 -5.83 8.39
CA ASN A 31 1.82 -5.29 9.63
C ASN A 31 1.96 -3.76 9.63
N CYS A 32 0.84 -3.04 9.70
CA CYS A 32 0.83 -1.57 9.67
C CYS A 32 1.54 -0.91 10.87
N ARG A 33 1.85 -1.67 11.92
CA ARG A 33 2.61 -1.22 13.09
C ARG A 33 4.09 -1.61 13.05
N SER A 34 4.54 -2.28 11.99
CA SER A 34 5.94 -2.69 11.86
C SER A 34 6.87 -1.49 11.81
N LYS A 35 8.12 -1.71 12.23
CA LYS A 35 9.16 -0.68 12.17
C LYS A 35 9.36 -0.19 10.74
N LEU A 36 9.40 -1.12 9.79
CA LEU A 36 9.54 -0.84 8.36
C LEU A 36 8.42 0.07 7.83
N VAL A 37 7.15 -0.27 8.09
CA VAL A 37 6.02 0.55 7.58
C VAL A 37 6.07 1.95 8.16
N LYS A 38 6.37 2.10 9.46
CA LYS A 38 6.51 3.42 10.09
C LYS A 38 7.62 4.24 9.45
N GLU A 39 8.80 3.65 9.26
CA GLU A 39 9.94 4.33 8.64
C GLU A 39 9.62 4.81 7.21
N LEU A 40 8.90 4.01 6.42
CA LEU A 40 8.49 4.38 5.06
C LEU A 40 7.46 5.53 5.06
N ILE A 41 6.50 5.51 5.99
CA ILE A 41 5.45 6.53 6.10
C ILE A 41 5.99 7.85 6.66
N GLU A 42 7.00 7.81 7.53
CA GLU A 42 7.62 9.00 8.13
C GLU A 42 8.52 9.77 7.15
N GLN A 43 8.79 9.22 5.96
CA GLN A 43 9.54 9.92 4.94
C GLN A 43 8.79 11.19 4.48
N LYS A 44 9.46 12.34 4.64
CA LYS A 44 8.90 13.65 4.28
C LYS A 44 8.74 13.84 2.77
N ASN A 45 9.55 13.13 1.99
CA ASN A 45 9.55 13.19 0.53
C ASN A 45 9.39 11.78 -0.03
N ARG A 46 8.83 11.69 -1.24
CA ARG A 46 8.88 10.46 -2.03
C ARG A 46 10.35 10.06 -2.25
N PHE A 47 10.63 8.77 -2.14
CA PHE A 47 11.98 8.21 -2.31
C PHE A 47 12.00 7.05 -3.33
N GLU A 48 10.82 6.57 -3.72
CA GLU A 48 10.64 5.45 -4.64
C GLU A 48 10.92 5.85 -6.09
N GLY A 49 10.73 7.13 -6.43
CA GLY A 49 11.04 7.68 -7.76
C GLY A 49 10.73 9.18 -7.90
N GLU A 50 11.14 9.77 -9.03
CA GLU A 50 10.86 11.19 -9.33
C GLU A 50 9.36 11.46 -9.51
N ARG A 51 8.65 10.51 -10.12
CA ARG A 51 7.19 10.44 -10.20
C ARG A 51 6.70 9.13 -9.58
N THR A 52 5.70 9.21 -8.72
CA THR A 52 5.21 8.06 -7.96
C THR A 52 3.70 7.93 -8.10
N PHE A 53 3.22 6.72 -8.41
CA PHE A 53 1.79 6.46 -8.55
C PHE A 53 1.38 5.26 -7.71
N ALA A 54 0.19 5.32 -7.12
CA ALA A 54 -0.46 4.14 -6.55
C ALA A 54 -1.76 3.86 -7.29
N ILE A 55 -1.88 2.64 -7.80
CA ILE A 55 -3.04 2.11 -8.48
C ILE A 55 -3.60 0.97 -7.64
N HIS A 56 -4.84 1.08 -7.19
CA HIS A 56 -5.45 0.03 -6.39
C HIS A 56 -6.95 -0.08 -6.57
N SER A 57 -7.45 -1.26 -6.20
CA SER A 57 -8.87 -1.58 -6.19
C SER A 57 -9.43 -1.42 -4.78
N VAL A 58 -10.58 -0.78 -4.62
CA VAL A 58 -11.30 -0.77 -3.33
C VAL A 58 -11.91 -2.13 -2.98
N ASP A 59 -12.01 -3.04 -3.94
CA ASP A 59 -12.52 -4.40 -3.74
C ASP A 59 -11.38 -5.44 -3.68
N ASP A 60 -10.13 -5.01 -3.50
CA ASP A 60 -9.01 -5.91 -3.18
C ASP A 60 -9.15 -6.46 -1.75
N HIS A 61 -9.67 -7.68 -1.64
CA HIS A 61 -9.83 -8.37 -0.36
C HIS A 61 -8.52 -8.91 0.23
N THR A 62 -7.44 -8.96 -0.55
CA THR A 62 -6.13 -9.46 -0.09
C THR A 62 -5.44 -8.42 0.77
N ILE A 63 -5.43 -7.17 0.30
CA ILE A 63 -4.83 -6.05 1.02
C ILE A 63 -5.85 -5.44 1.99
N GLY A 64 -7.11 -5.37 1.58
CA GLY A 64 -8.18 -4.72 2.32
C GLY A 64 -8.18 -3.19 2.17
N ARG A 65 -9.08 -2.53 2.90
CA ARG A 65 -9.38 -1.11 2.71
C ARG A 65 -8.64 -0.20 3.68
N ARG A 66 -8.63 -0.52 4.97
CA ARG A 66 -8.12 0.37 6.03
C ARG A 66 -7.05 -0.30 6.89
N CYS A 67 -5.86 0.28 6.89
CA CYS A 67 -4.71 -0.16 7.66
C CYS A 67 -4.28 0.95 8.59
N CYS A 68 -4.35 0.73 9.91
CA CYS A 68 -3.97 1.74 10.91
C CYS A 68 -4.64 3.13 10.69
N GLY A 69 -5.90 3.14 10.24
CA GLY A 69 -6.68 4.38 10.04
C GLY A 69 -6.57 5.02 8.65
N VAL A 70 -5.67 4.54 7.80
CA VAL A 70 -5.48 5.05 6.43
C VAL A 70 -5.76 3.99 5.38
N ARG A 71 -5.88 4.37 4.10
CA ARG A 71 -6.08 3.39 3.02
C ARG A 71 -4.81 2.55 2.83
N CYS A 72 -4.95 1.23 2.94
CA CYS A 72 -3.82 0.29 2.92
C CYS A 72 -2.89 0.47 1.71
N ALA A 73 -3.48 0.70 0.54
CA ALA A 73 -2.75 0.76 -0.73
C ALA A 73 -2.34 2.18 -1.18
N ASN A 74 -2.67 3.23 -0.40
CA ASN A 74 -2.15 4.56 -0.70
C ASN A 74 -0.62 4.58 -0.59
N LEU A 75 0.04 5.46 -1.34
CA LEU A 75 1.48 5.66 -1.23
C LEU A 75 1.74 7.08 -0.71
N ASN A 76 2.60 7.19 0.30
CA ASN A 76 2.93 8.49 0.89
C ASN A 76 3.65 9.36 -0.14
N ASN A 77 3.33 10.66 -0.19
CA ASN A 77 3.92 11.61 -1.15
C ASN A 77 3.77 11.22 -2.63
N ALA A 78 2.75 10.41 -2.98
CA ALA A 78 2.48 10.03 -4.35
C ALA A 78 2.23 11.25 -5.26
N THR A 79 2.79 11.22 -6.47
CA THR A 79 2.43 12.18 -7.53
C THR A 79 0.98 12.02 -7.98
N GLY A 80 0.46 10.79 -7.99
CA GLY A 80 -0.94 10.53 -8.35
C GLY A 80 -1.49 9.25 -7.74
N LEU A 81 -2.82 9.20 -7.58
CA LEU A 81 -3.57 8.06 -7.07
C LEU A 81 -4.66 7.69 -8.08
N ILE A 82 -4.72 6.42 -8.46
CA ILE A 82 -5.75 5.87 -9.34
C ILE A 82 -6.49 4.78 -8.57
N ILE A 83 -7.77 5.00 -8.28
CA ILE A 83 -8.56 4.15 -7.42
C ILE A 83 -9.81 3.71 -8.17
N HIS A 84 -9.95 2.41 -8.39
CA HIS A 84 -11.10 1.81 -9.06
C HIS A 84 -11.82 0.80 -8.16
N ARG A 85 -13.03 0.38 -8.55
CA ARG A 85 -13.70 -0.78 -7.93
C ARG A 85 -13.05 -2.12 -8.29
N CYS A 86 -12.50 -2.22 -9.49
CA CYS A 86 -11.86 -3.42 -10.01
C CYS A 86 -10.68 -2.95 -10.86
N VAL A 87 -9.48 -3.49 -10.64
CA VAL A 87 -8.36 -3.35 -11.59
C VAL A 87 -8.37 -4.61 -12.43
N CYS A 88 -9.21 -4.60 -13.45
CA CYS A 88 -9.65 -5.81 -14.15
C CYS A 88 -9.66 -5.53 -15.64
N HIS A 89 -9.43 -6.55 -16.46
CA HIS A 89 -9.64 -6.44 -17.89
C HIS A 89 -11.12 -6.15 -18.15
N GLN A 90 -11.44 -4.97 -18.70
CA GLN A 90 -12.77 -4.69 -19.19
C GLN A 90 -12.93 -5.46 -20.50
N SER A 91 -13.60 -6.60 -20.45
CA SER A 91 -14.14 -7.20 -21.67
C SER A 91 -15.18 -6.24 -22.22
N LEU A 92 -14.87 -5.63 -23.37
CA LEU A 92 -15.82 -4.85 -24.18
C LEU A 92 -16.95 -5.74 -24.69
#